data_AF-V4VXS6-F1
#
_entry.id   AF-V4VXS6-F1
#
_cell.length_a   1.000
_cell.length_b   1.000
_cell.length_c   1.000
_cell.angle_alpha   90.00
_cell.angle_beta   90.00
_cell.angle_gamma   90.00
#
_symmetry.space_group_name_H-M   'P 1'
#
loop_
_entity.id
_entity.type
_entity.pdbx_description
1 polymer ?
#
loop_
_entity_poly.entity_id
_entity_poly.type
_entity_poly.pdbx_seq_one_letter_code
_entity_poly.pdbx_strand_id
1 'polypeptide(L)'
;MICLSQFALGRAPPMAKPSVFRAEHPMALDLSPNPISHGAASSSRRRDLVFVVNPRGASGRTGKEWKKLLPYLRSRLSVDCNICESLTSGPSHAIDITREAIKEGADAVIAVGGDGTLHEVVNGFFSAGKLVTNHNRESAHSTALGLIPLGTGSDFARTFGWRNDPYEAVERIAKGVRSWVDVGVINGETGEPHYFINVADLHLSAKAGYYASRYKRFGNLCYVIGALQAFMGHRNQDLRVKVSSCLYIFV
;
A
#
# COMPACT_ATOMS: atom_id res chain seq x y z
N MET A 1 -2.30 -4.49 -11.43
CA MET A 1 -2.78 -4.87 -10.08
C MET A 1 -1.64 -5.56 -9.34
N ILE A 2 -1.71 -5.62 -8.01
CA ILE A 2 -0.61 -6.07 -7.16
C ILE A 2 -1.11 -7.18 -6.22
N CYS A 3 -0.38 -8.27 -6.09
CA CYS A 3 -0.62 -9.30 -5.08
C CYS A 3 0.35 -9.05 -3.91
N LEU A 4 -0.13 -9.17 -2.68
CA LEU A 4 0.67 -8.89 -1.48
C LEU A 4 1.21 -10.20 -0.91
N SER A 5 2.53 -10.31 -0.77
CA SER A 5 3.18 -11.43 -0.09
C SER A 5 3.70 -10.98 1.27
N GLN A 6 3.53 -11.83 2.30
CA GLN A 6 4.13 -11.63 3.61
C GLN A 6 5.40 -12.48 3.72
N PHE A 7 6.56 -11.85 3.92
CA PHE A 7 7.80 -12.53 4.29
C PHE A 7 8.00 -12.46 5.81
N ALA A 8 8.18 -13.63 6.45
CA ALA A 8 8.59 -13.72 7.84
C ALA A 8 10.07 -14.15 7.90
N LEU A 9 10.96 -13.32 8.46
CA LEU A 9 12.33 -13.75 8.75
C LEU A 9 12.36 -14.69 9.96
N GLY A 10 12.70 -15.96 9.73
CA GLY A 10 12.90 -16.98 10.76
C GLY A 10 14.16 -16.76 11.61
N ARG A 11 14.13 -17.25 12.85
CA ARG A 11 15.26 -17.21 13.82
C ARG A 11 16.43 -18.10 13.36
N ALA A 12 17.67 -17.61 13.52
CA ALA A 12 18.91 -18.36 13.29
C ALA A 12 19.79 -18.41 14.59
N PRO A 13 20.65 -19.44 14.75
CA PRO A 13 21.32 -19.87 16.00
C PRO A 13 22.54 -18.99 16.39
N PRO A 14 23.18 -19.18 17.57
CA PRO A 14 24.07 -18.18 18.16
C PRO A 14 25.44 -18.05 17.47
N MET A 15 25.98 -16.83 17.60
CA MET A 15 27.11 -16.24 16.86
C MET A 15 28.49 -16.86 17.15
N ALA A 16 29.37 -16.80 16.12
CA ALA A 16 30.82 -16.69 16.27
C ALA A 16 31.29 -15.27 15.83
N LYS A 17 32.42 -14.82 16.41
CA LYS A 17 32.96 -13.44 16.45
C LYS A 17 33.31 -12.81 15.07
N PRO A 18 33.37 -11.47 14.98
CA PRO A 18 33.48 -10.77 13.70
C PRO A 18 34.93 -10.59 13.22
N SER A 19 35.18 -10.93 11.96
CA SER A 19 36.32 -10.41 11.19
C SER A 19 35.83 -9.29 10.28
N VAL A 20 36.48 -8.14 10.38
CA VAL A 20 36.24 -6.92 9.60
C VAL A 20 36.39 -7.23 8.11
N PHE A 21 35.31 -7.07 7.33
CA PHE A 21 35.38 -7.03 5.88
C PHE A 21 34.68 -5.77 5.36
N ARG A 22 35.46 -4.99 4.61
CA ARG A 22 35.03 -3.87 3.78
C ARG A 22 34.45 -4.45 2.50
N ALA A 23 33.19 -4.16 2.20
CA ALA A 23 32.57 -4.51 0.93
C ALA A 23 32.08 -3.23 0.25
N GLU A 24 32.86 -2.76 -0.72
CA GLU A 24 32.28 -2.08 -1.88
C GLU A 24 31.60 -3.15 -2.72
N HIS A 25 30.34 -2.94 -3.12
CA HIS A 25 29.75 -3.36 -4.41
C HIS A 25 28.34 -2.75 -4.51
N PRO A 26 27.99 -2.09 -5.63
CA PRO A 26 26.66 -1.54 -5.84
C PRO A 26 25.67 -2.66 -6.19
N MET A 27 24.61 -2.82 -5.40
CA MET A 27 23.48 -3.69 -5.74
C MET A 27 22.62 -3.01 -6.81
N ALA A 28 22.73 -3.50 -8.04
CA ALA A 28 21.74 -3.24 -9.07
C ALA A 28 20.43 -3.97 -8.72
N LEU A 29 19.31 -3.22 -8.70
CA LEU A 29 17.97 -3.80 -8.66
C LEU A 29 17.67 -4.45 -10.02
N ASP A 30 17.63 -5.77 -10.06
CA ASP A 30 17.12 -6.52 -11.21
C ASP A 30 15.58 -6.49 -11.19
N LEU A 31 15.00 -5.41 -11.75
CA LEU A 31 13.56 -5.28 -11.99
C LEU A 31 13.21 -5.91 -13.33
N SER A 32 13.36 -7.23 -13.45
CA SER A 32 12.75 -7.97 -14.56
C SER A 32 11.29 -8.32 -14.19
N PRO A 33 10.28 -7.85 -14.94
CA PRO A 33 8.91 -8.30 -14.75
C PRO A 33 8.84 -9.75 -15.24
N ASN A 34 8.68 -10.72 -14.34
CA ASN A 34 8.23 -12.06 -14.72
C ASN A 34 6.70 -12.01 -14.83
N PRO A 35 6.11 -11.93 -16.04
CA PRO A 35 4.67 -12.06 -16.19
C PRO A 35 4.29 -13.49 -15.80
N ILE A 36 3.66 -13.65 -14.65
CA ILE A 36 3.03 -14.91 -14.30
C ILE A 36 1.79 -15.03 -15.18
N SER A 37 1.95 -15.73 -16.30
CA SER A 37 0.86 -16.30 -17.07
C SER A 37 0.36 -17.52 -16.30
N HIS A 38 -0.49 -17.28 -15.29
CA HIS A 38 -1.34 -18.36 -14.81
C HIS A 38 -2.21 -18.78 -15.99
N GLY A 39 -2.04 -20.04 -16.39
CA GLY A 39 -2.74 -20.65 -17.50
C GLY A 39 -4.23 -20.33 -17.47
N ALA A 40 -4.77 -20.09 -18.66
CA ALA A 40 -6.17 -19.85 -18.91
C ALA A 40 -7.01 -21.04 -18.42
N ALA A 41 -7.33 -21.05 -17.14
CA ALA A 41 -8.55 -21.69 -16.68
C ALA A 41 -9.68 -20.82 -17.22
N SER A 42 -10.35 -21.34 -18.24
CA SER A 42 -11.65 -20.88 -18.71
C SER A 42 -12.62 -20.85 -17.52
N SER A 43 -12.68 -19.72 -16.81
CA SER A 43 -13.76 -19.46 -15.86
C SER A 43 -14.68 -18.44 -16.49
N SER A 44 -15.86 -18.90 -16.91
CA SER A 44 -16.98 -18.10 -17.41
C SER A 44 -17.57 -17.13 -16.38
N ARG A 45 -16.87 -16.88 -15.26
CA ARG A 45 -17.31 -15.96 -14.20
C ARG A 45 -16.71 -14.59 -14.43
N ARG A 46 -17.53 -13.56 -14.31
CA ARG A 46 -17.08 -12.17 -14.27
C ARG A 46 -16.21 -11.97 -13.03
N ARG A 47 -15.17 -11.14 -13.15
CA ARG A 47 -14.30 -10.78 -12.01
C ARG A 47 -15.00 -9.77 -11.12
N ASP A 48 -15.00 -9.98 -9.82
CA ASP A 48 -15.58 -9.08 -8.84
C ASP A 48 -14.55 -8.03 -8.40
N LEU A 49 -14.78 -6.77 -8.78
CA LEU A 49 -13.90 -5.64 -8.48
C LEU A 49 -14.59 -4.66 -7.53
N VAL A 50 -13.97 -4.42 -6.37
CA VAL A 50 -14.45 -3.46 -5.38
C VAL A 50 -13.60 -2.21 -5.41
N PHE A 51 -14.21 -1.05 -5.67
CA PHE A 51 -13.58 0.26 -5.70
C PHE A 51 -13.84 0.98 -4.39
N VAL A 52 -12.80 1.13 -3.57
CA VAL A 52 -12.85 1.81 -2.27
C VAL A 52 -12.51 3.28 -2.48
N VAL A 53 -13.53 4.12 -2.47
CA VAL A 53 -13.43 5.54 -2.84
C VAL A 53 -13.44 6.40 -1.60
N ASN A 54 -12.42 7.26 -1.46
CA ASN A 54 -12.44 8.32 -0.46
C ASN A 54 -13.00 9.62 -1.07
N PRO A 55 -14.31 9.92 -0.94
CA PRO A 55 -14.89 11.09 -1.61
C PRO A 55 -14.34 12.41 -1.07
N ARG A 56 -13.83 12.44 0.18
CA ARG A 56 -13.21 13.62 0.79
C ARG A 56 -11.72 13.78 0.45
N GLY A 57 -11.13 12.81 -0.25
CA GLY A 57 -9.75 12.85 -0.72
C GLY A 57 -9.42 14.11 -1.54
N ALA A 58 -8.19 14.59 -1.41
CA ALA A 58 -7.68 15.79 -2.08
C ALA A 58 -8.62 17.01 -1.96
N SER A 59 -9.14 17.26 -0.74
CA SER A 59 -10.11 18.32 -0.43
C SER A 59 -11.44 18.17 -1.19
N GLY A 60 -11.93 16.94 -1.32
CA GLY A 60 -13.19 16.62 -2.02
C GLY A 60 -13.07 16.50 -3.54
N ARG A 61 -11.87 16.70 -4.12
CA ARG A 61 -11.66 16.53 -5.56
C ARG A 61 -11.80 15.07 -5.99
N THR A 62 -11.35 14.12 -5.16
CA THR A 62 -11.45 12.68 -5.47
C THR A 62 -12.89 12.27 -5.78
N GLY A 63 -13.87 12.69 -4.98
CA GLY A 63 -15.29 12.36 -5.25
C GLY A 63 -15.84 12.99 -6.53
N LYS A 64 -15.39 14.20 -6.90
CA LYS A 64 -15.81 14.87 -8.14
C LYS A 64 -15.23 14.19 -9.37
N GLU A 65 -13.94 13.88 -9.35
CA GLU A 65 -13.25 13.20 -10.46
C GLU A 65 -13.71 11.75 -10.60
N TRP A 66 -13.99 11.06 -9.49
CA TRP A 66 -14.57 9.71 -9.53
C TRP A 66 -15.89 9.66 -10.31
N LYS A 67 -16.81 10.60 -10.05
CA LYS A 67 -18.08 10.68 -10.77
C LYS A 67 -17.91 10.88 -12.28
N LYS A 68 -16.87 11.60 -12.71
CA LYS A 68 -16.54 11.80 -14.14
C LYS A 68 -15.89 10.56 -14.75
N LEU A 69 -15.05 9.86 -13.98
CA LEU A 69 -14.34 8.66 -14.42
C LEU A 69 -15.27 7.45 -14.53
N LEU A 70 -16.30 7.37 -13.69
CA LEU A 70 -17.15 6.19 -13.53
C LEU A 70 -17.81 5.72 -14.85
N PRO A 71 -18.38 6.58 -15.73
CA PRO A 71 -18.93 6.14 -17.01
C PRO A 71 -17.88 5.47 -17.91
N TYR A 72 -16.67 6.05 -17.96
CA TYR A 72 -15.55 5.47 -18.72
C TYR A 72 -15.08 4.15 -18.10
N LEU A 73 -14.96 4.09 -16.77
CA LEU A 73 -14.59 2.87 -16.07
C LEU A 73 -15.58 1.73 -16.37
N ARG A 74 -16.88 2.02 -16.32
CA ARG A 74 -17.92 1.04 -16.66
C ARG A 74 -17.88 0.63 -18.12
N SER A 75 -17.62 1.54 -19.06
CA SER A 75 -17.52 1.17 -20.48
C SER A 75 -16.34 0.24 -20.77
N ARG A 76 -15.27 0.31 -19.97
CA ARG A 76 -14.07 -0.53 -20.12
C ARG A 76 -14.14 -1.85 -19.36
N LEU A 77 -14.84 -1.92 -18.23
CA LEU A 77 -14.79 -3.08 -17.31
C LEU A 77 -16.08 -3.90 -17.25
N SER A 78 -17.26 -3.34 -17.55
CA SER A 78 -18.56 -4.01 -17.28
C SER A 78 -18.85 -5.27 -18.11
N VAL A 79 -18.06 -5.53 -19.16
CA VAL A 79 -18.20 -6.74 -19.99
C VAL A 79 -17.68 -7.96 -19.23
N ASP A 80 -16.52 -7.83 -18.60
CA ASP A 80 -15.77 -8.93 -17.98
C ASP A 80 -15.76 -8.89 -16.45
N CYS A 81 -16.23 -7.80 -15.85
CA CYS A 81 -16.15 -7.56 -14.42
C CYS A 81 -17.48 -7.08 -13.83
N ASN A 82 -17.76 -7.50 -12.61
CA ASN A 82 -18.75 -6.88 -11.74
C ASN A 82 -18.07 -5.73 -10.99
N ILE A 83 -18.71 -4.56 -10.96
CA ILE A 83 -18.15 -3.34 -10.39
C ILE A 83 -18.97 -2.98 -9.14
N CYS A 84 -18.33 -2.99 -7.98
CA CYS A 84 -18.89 -2.50 -6.73
C CYS A 84 -18.17 -1.22 -6.30
N GLU A 85 -18.94 -0.18 -5.97
CA GLU A 85 -18.40 1.10 -5.49
C GLU A 85 -18.70 1.24 -4.01
N SER A 86 -17.69 1.47 -3.19
CA SER A 86 -17.83 1.65 -1.75
C SER A 86 -17.21 2.96 -1.31
N LEU A 87 -18.05 3.91 -0.88
CA LEU A 87 -17.61 5.22 -0.42
C LEU A 87 -17.22 5.18 1.06
N THR A 88 -16.03 5.67 1.40
CA THR A 88 -15.62 5.80 2.80
C THR A 88 -16.37 6.95 3.48
N SER A 89 -16.62 6.80 4.78
CA SER A 89 -17.40 7.74 5.61
C SER A 89 -16.52 8.52 6.59
N GLY A 90 -15.36 7.95 6.94
CA GLY A 90 -14.38 8.51 7.85
C GLY A 90 -13.06 7.71 7.83
N PRO A 91 -12.12 8.07 8.72
CA PRO A 91 -10.85 7.36 8.88
C PRO A 91 -11.07 5.87 9.17
N SER A 92 -10.16 5.03 8.70
CA SER A 92 -10.16 3.56 8.87
C SER A 92 -11.29 2.82 8.17
N HIS A 93 -12.32 3.49 7.62
CA HIS A 93 -13.43 2.80 6.97
C HIS A 93 -13.00 2.01 5.73
N ALA A 94 -11.93 2.42 5.04
CA ALA A 94 -11.41 1.63 3.91
C ALA A 94 -10.81 0.29 4.34
N ILE A 95 -10.33 0.16 5.59
CA ILE A 95 -9.87 -1.11 6.16
C ILE A 95 -11.04 -2.09 6.22
N ASP A 96 -12.17 -1.66 6.79
CA ASP A 96 -13.35 -2.51 6.99
C ASP A 96 -13.97 -2.93 5.67
N ILE A 97 -14.16 -1.99 4.74
CA ILE A 97 -14.64 -2.28 3.38
C ILE A 97 -13.74 -3.31 2.68
N THR A 98 -12.42 -3.14 2.78
CA THR A 98 -11.47 -4.06 2.14
C THR A 98 -11.55 -5.46 2.73
N ARG A 99 -11.62 -5.57 4.06
CA ARG A 99 -11.76 -6.87 4.73
C ARG A 99 -13.01 -7.59 4.32
N GLU A 100 -14.13 -6.89 4.25
CA GLU A 100 -15.41 -7.48 3.85
C GLU A 100 -15.37 -7.92 2.38
N ALA A 101 -14.86 -7.07 1.48
CA ALA A 101 -14.69 -7.43 0.07
C ALA A 101 -13.84 -8.70 -0.13
N ILE A 102 -12.74 -8.86 0.63
CA ILE A 102 -11.90 -10.07 0.57
C ILE A 102 -12.66 -11.29 1.09
N LYS A 103 -13.38 -11.15 2.21
CA LYS A 103 -14.19 -12.23 2.80
C LYS A 103 -15.28 -12.72 1.84
N GLU A 104 -15.92 -11.79 1.14
CA GLU A 104 -16.93 -12.04 0.10
C GLU A 104 -16.34 -12.61 -1.20
N GLY A 105 -15.01 -12.65 -1.34
CA GLY A 105 -14.33 -13.30 -2.47
C GLY A 105 -14.05 -12.39 -3.66
N ALA A 106 -13.90 -11.07 -3.44
CA ALA A 106 -13.51 -10.13 -4.49
C ALA A 106 -12.19 -10.54 -5.17
N ASP A 107 -12.15 -10.47 -6.50
CA ASP A 107 -10.94 -10.71 -7.29
C ASP A 107 -9.92 -9.57 -7.15
N ALA A 108 -10.40 -8.34 -6.94
CA ALA A 108 -9.54 -7.22 -6.59
C ALA A 108 -10.25 -6.14 -5.76
N VAL A 109 -9.47 -5.50 -4.89
CA VAL A 109 -9.85 -4.28 -4.17
C VAL A 109 -8.98 -3.12 -4.67
N ILE A 110 -9.61 -2.08 -5.19
CA ILE A 110 -8.98 -0.95 -5.83
C ILE A 110 -9.14 0.29 -4.95
N ALA A 111 -8.03 0.83 -4.46
CA ALA A 111 -8.01 2.11 -3.76
C ALA A 111 -8.22 3.27 -4.75
N VAL A 112 -9.21 4.11 -4.49
CA VAL A 112 -9.49 5.32 -5.29
C VAL A 112 -9.28 6.55 -4.41
N GLY A 113 -8.12 7.19 -4.56
CA GLY A 113 -7.70 8.30 -3.71
C GLY A 113 -6.20 8.55 -3.74
N GLY A 114 -5.65 9.00 -2.61
CA GLY A 114 -4.19 9.16 -2.43
C GLY A 114 -3.59 8.05 -1.57
N ASP A 115 -2.33 8.22 -1.17
CA ASP A 115 -1.58 7.20 -0.41
C ASP A 115 -2.23 6.84 0.94
N GLY A 116 -2.95 7.77 1.58
CA GLY A 116 -3.71 7.47 2.80
C GLY A 116 -4.84 6.47 2.59
N THR A 117 -5.59 6.59 1.49
CA THR A 117 -6.63 5.60 1.14
C THR A 117 -5.99 4.26 0.81
N LEU A 118 -4.91 4.28 0.04
CA LEU A 118 -4.16 3.07 -0.31
C LEU A 118 -3.60 2.37 0.94
N HIS A 119 -3.09 3.13 1.90
CA HIS A 119 -2.58 2.62 3.17
C HIS A 119 -3.67 1.91 3.99
N GLU A 120 -4.87 2.52 4.10
CA GLU A 120 -6.00 1.87 4.76
C GLU A 120 -6.42 0.59 4.02
N VAL A 121 -6.52 0.62 2.69
CA VAL A 121 -6.83 -0.57 1.90
C VAL A 121 -5.80 -1.67 2.16
N VAL A 122 -4.49 -1.37 2.12
CA VAL A 122 -3.45 -2.37 2.43
C VAL A 122 -3.62 -2.95 3.82
N ASN A 123 -3.87 -2.14 4.85
CA ASN A 123 -4.08 -2.65 6.20
C ASN A 123 -5.37 -3.50 6.31
N GLY A 124 -6.33 -3.30 5.41
CA GLY A 124 -7.50 -4.16 5.25
C GLY A 124 -7.20 -5.55 4.68
N PHE A 125 -6.10 -5.73 3.93
CA PHE A 125 -5.66 -7.06 3.48
C PHE A 125 -5.16 -7.95 4.62
N PHE A 126 -4.93 -7.39 5.81
CA PHE A 126 -4.39 -8.11 6.94
C PHE A 126 -5.30 -8.03 8.18
N SER A 127 -5.29 -9.10 8.96
CA SER A 127 -5.95 -9.18 10.27
C SER A 127 -5.15 -10.14 11.16
N ALA A 128 -4.89 -9.75 12.41
CA ALA A 128 -4.13 -10.54 13.38
C ALA A 128 -2.81 -11.12 12.83
N GLY A 129 -2.04 -10.30 12.10
CA GLY A 129 -0.73 -10.71 11.57
C GLY A 129 -0.76 -11.55 10.29
N LYS A 130 -1.93 -11.82 9.69
CA LYS A 130 -2.09 -12.71 8.54
C LYS A 130 -2.90 -12.05 7.43
N LEU A 131 -2.70 -12.51 6.19
CA LEU A 131 -3.58 -12.15 5.08
C LEU A 131 -5.01 -12.62 5.37
N VAL A 132 -5.97 -11.73 5.11
CA VAL A 132 -7.39 -12.06 5.14
C VAL A 132 -7.67 -12.99 3.95
N THR A 133 -8.42 -14.05 4.21
CA THR A 133 -8.87 -15.00 3.19
C THR A 133 -10.38 -14.97 3.10
N ASN A 134 -10.92 -15.35 1.94
CA ASN A 134 -12.35 -15.51 1.75
C ASN A 134 -12.95 -16.60 2.68
N HIS A 135 -14.28 -16.57 2.85
CA HIS A 135 -14.99 -17.55 3.69
C HIS A 135 -14.87 -18.99 3.17
N ASN A 136 -14.83 -19.15 1.85
CA ASN A 136 -14.61 -20.43 1.20
C ASN A 136 -13.10 -20.70 1.12
N ARG A 137 -12.54 -21.29 2.19
CA ARG A 137 -11.12 -21.68 2.38
C ARG A 137 -10.51 -22.56 1.27
N GLU A 138 -11.23 -22.80 0.19
CA GLU A 138 -10.97 -23.81 -0.83
C GLU A 138 -10.29 -23.29 -2.11
N SER A 139 -9.76 -22.07 -2.12
CA SER A 139 -9.04 -21.62 -3.30
C SER A 139 -7.82 -20.79 -2.97
N ALA A 140 -6.76 -21.05 -3.72
CA ALA A 140 -5.56 -20.23 -3.91
C ALA A 140 -5.87 -18.83 -4.50
N HIS A 141 -7.06 -18.30 -4.21
CA HIS A 141 -7.57 -17.05 -4.72
C HIS A 141 -7.01 -15.90 -3.89
N SER A 142 -5.90 -15.33 -4.34
CA SER A 142 -5.38 -14.09 -3.79
C SER A 142 -6.13 -12.91 -4.41
N THR A 143 -6.92 -12.21 -3.61
CA THR A 143 -7.46 -10.89 -3.96
C THR A 143 -6.29 -9.96 -4.32
N ALA A 144 -6.42 -9.22 -5.42
CA ALA A 144 -5.39 -8.29 -5.87
C ALA A 144 -5.68 -6.86 -5.38
N LEU A 145 -4.64 -6.09 -5.11
CA LEU A 145 -4.67 -4.66 -4.83
C LEU A 145 -4.61 -3.85 -6.13
N GLY A 146 -5.45 -2.83 -6.26
CA GLY A 146 -5.38 -1.83 -7.32
C GLY A 146 -5.27 -0.42 -6.78
N LEU A 147 -4.85 0.51 -7.63
CA LEU A 147 -4.79 1.94 -7.32
C LEU A 147 -5.26 2.77 -8.52
N ILE A 148 -6.24 3.64 -8.28
CA ILE A 148 -6.58 4.77 -9.14
C ILE A 148 -6.16 6.04 -8.39
N PRO A 149 -5.07 6.69 -8.82
CA PRO A 149 -4.49 7.79 -8.05
C PRO A 149 -5.28 9.08 -8.33
N LEU A 150 -6.10 9.49 -7.36
CA LEU A 150 -6.89 10.73 -7.38
C LEU A 150 -6.50 11.66 -6.21
N GLY A 151 -5.27 11.53 -5.72
CA GLY A 151 -4.68 12.33 -4.64
C GLY A 151 -3.88 13.55 -5.11
N THR A 152 -3.35 14.33 -4.17
CA THR A 152 -2.44 15.46 -4.43
C THR A 152 -1.03 15.03 -4.87
N GLY A 153 -0.68 13.79 -4.57
CA GLY A 153 0.49 13.04 -5.00
C GLY A 153 0.22 11.56 -4.71
N SER A 154 0.81 10.66 -5.51
CA SER A 154 0.81 9.23 -5.20
C SER A 154 2.24 8.72 -5.29
N ASP A 155 2.88 8.61 -4.14
CA ASP A 155 4.25 8.10 -4.06
C ASP A 155 4.30 6.65 -4.55
N PHE A 156 3.27 5.87 -4.25
CA PHE A 156 3.17 4.51 -4.73
C PHE A 156 3.15 4.42 -6.27
N ALA A 157 2.30 5.21 -6.94
CA ALA A 157 2.27 5.22 -8.41
C ALA A 157 3.63 5.60 -9.00
N ARG A 158 4.34 6.56 -8.38
CA ARG A 158 5.67 6.99 -8.80
C ARG A 158 6.73 5.88 -8.65
N THR A 159 6.68 5.09 -7.57
CA THR A 159 7.59 3.95 -7.35
C THR A 159 7.53 2.95 -8.51
N PHE A 160 6.35 2.72 -9.08
CA PHE A 160 6.16 1.83 -10.23
C PHE A 160 6.30 2.51 -11.59
N GLY A 161 6.73 3.78 -11.64
CA GLY A 161 6.84 4.56 -12.87
C GLY A 161 5.50 4.83 -13.55
N TRP A 162 4.39 4.68 -12.83
CA TRP A 162 3.05 4.91 -13.38
C TRP A 162 2.74 6.40 -13.44
N ARG A 163 2.10 6.80 -14.54
CA ARG A 163 1.58 8.16 -14.66
C ARG A 163 0.43 8.35 -13.68
N ASN A 164 0.36 9.55 -13.11
CA ASN A 164 -0.72 9.94 -12.21
C ASN A 164 -1.99 10.33 -13.00
N ASP A 165 -2.43 9.41 -13.88
CA ASP A 165 -3.60 9.57 -14.74
C ASP A 165 -4.64 8.49 -14.38
N PRO A 166 -5.85 8.88 -13.93
CA PRO A 166 -6.90 7.93 -13.58
C PRO A 166 -7.43 7.10 -14.76
N TYR A 167 -7.42 7.63 -15.99
CA TYR A 167 -7.87 6.89 -17.18
C TYR A 167 -6.85 5.80 -17.53
N GLU A 168 -5.57 6.11 -17.46
CA GLU A 168 -4.51 5.11 -17.64
C GLU A 168 -4.55 4.04 -16.53
N ALA A 169 -4.89 4.41 -15.30
CA ALA A 169 -5.11 3.44 -14.23
C ALA A 169 -6.25 2.46 -14.53
N VAL A 170 -7.37 2.95 -15.10
CA VAL A 170 -8.48 2.10 -15.55
C VAL A 170 -8.02 1.12 -16.64
N GLU A 171 -7.25 1.56 -17.62
CA GLU A 171 -6.70 0.68 -18.66
C GLU A 171 -5.78 -0.40 -18.08
N ARG A 172 -4.94 -0.05 -17.10
CA ARG A 172 -4.08 -1.02 -16.40
C ARG A 172 -4.88 -2.05 -15.61
N ILE A 173 -5.99 -1.64 -14.99
CA ILE A 173 -6.91 -2.55 -14.28
C ILE A 173 -7.61 -3.47 -15.27
N ALA A 174 -8.11 -2.93 -16.39
CA ALA A 174 -8.78 -3.69 -17.44
C ALA A 174 -7.90 -4.81 -18.01
N LYS A 175 -6.62 -4.50 -18.29
CA LYS A 175 -5.62 -5.47 -18.75
C LYS A 175 -5.39 -6.64 -17.79
N GLY A 176 -5.70 -6.49 -16.50
CA GLY A 176 -5.67 -7.62 -15.58
C GLY A 176 -4.29 -8.05 -15.08
N VAL A 177 -3.19 -7.42 -15.54
CA VAL A 177 -1.81 -7.85 -15.22
C VAL A 177 -1.54 -7.70 -13.71
N ARG A 178 -0.96 -8.74 -13.11
CA ARG A 178 -0.64 -8.83 -11.67
C ARG A 178 0.87 -8.97 -11.45
N SER A 179 1.37 -8.34 -10.40
CA SER A 179 2.76 -8.46 -9.92
C SER A 179 2.76 -8.61 -8.40
N TRP A 180 3.75 -9.31 -7.84
CA TRP A 180 3.93 -9.39 -6.39
C TRP A 180 4.67 -8.16 -5.85
N VAL A 181 4.28 -7.72 -4.66
CA VAL A 181 4.95 -6.64 -3.93
C VAL A 181 5.05 -7.02 -2.46
N ASP A 182 6.21 -6.75 -1.89
CA ASP A 182 6.47 -6.94 -0.47
C ASP A 182 5.77 -5.87 0.37
N VAL A 183 5.25 -6.29 1.52
CA VAL A 183 4.64 -5.39 2.49
C VAL A 183 5.49 -5.37 3.75
N GLY A 184 5.88 -4.17 4.18
CA GLY A 184 6.56 -3.98 5.44
C GLY A 184 5.61 -4.08 6.61
N VAL A 185 6.08 -4.65 7.73
CA VAL A 185 5.30 -4.82 8.97
C VAL A 185 6.02 -4.13 10.11
N ILE A 186 5.29 -3.33 10.89
CA ILE A 186 5.75 -2.69 12.11
C ILE A 186 4.90 -3.22 13.26
N ASN A 187 5.54 -3.83 14.25
CA ASN A 187 4.88 -4.25 15.47
C ASN A 187 5.09 -3.16 16.53
N GLY A 188 3.99 -2.56 17.00
CA GLY A 188 4.02 -1.64 18.14
C GLY A 188 4.05 -2.39 19.48
N GLU A 189 4.27 -1.65 20.56
CA GLU A 189 4.18 -2.20 21.94
C GLU A 189 2.78 -2.77 22.26
N THR A 190 1.76 -2.27 21.57
CA THR A 190 0.36 -2.71 21.68
C THR A 190 0.09 -4.07 21.02
N GLY A 191 1.08 -4.68 20.37
CA GLY A 191 1.01 -6.03 19.81
C GLY A 191 0.31 -6.17 18.45
N GLU A 192 -0.47 -5.18 18.02
CA GLU A 192 -1.10 -5.19 16.70
C GLU A 192 -0.12 -4.76 15.60
N PRO A 193 0.06 -5.56 14.53
CA PRO A 193 0.93 -5.22 13.41
C PRO A 193 0.31 -4.14 12.52
N HIS A 194 1.11 -3.14 12.17
CA HIS A 194 0.78 -2.13 11.17
C HIS A 194 1.56 -2.38 9.87
N TYR A 195 0.88 -2.23 8.74
CA TYR A 195 1.44 -2.55 7.43
C TYR A 195 1.74 -1.30 6.61
N PHE A 196 2.87 -1.29 5.89
CA PHE A 196 3.26 -0.20 5.01
C PHE A 196 3.84 -0.73 3.69
N ILE A 197 3.68 0.06 2.62
CA ILE A 197 4.13 -0.29 1.26
C ILE A 197 5.13 0.69 0.66
N ASN A 198 5.26 1.89 1.26
CA ASN A 198 6.13 2.94 0.73
C ASN A 198 7.36 3.10 1.62
N VAL A 199 7.16 3.63 2.83
CA VAL A 199 8.25 3.96 3.74
C VAL A 199 7.77 3.91 5.18
N ALA A 200 8.70 3.59 6.08
CA ALA A 200 8.55 3.68 7.52
C ALA A 200 9.71 4.51 8.07
N ASP A 201 9.38 5.61 8.74
CA ASP A 201 10.34 6.54 9.29
C ASP A 201 10.34 6.50 10.83
N LEU A 202 11.50 6.74 11.44
CA LEU A 202 11.67 6.90 12.88
C LEU A 202 12.20 8.31 13.21
N HIS A 203 12.00 8.75 14.44
CA HIS A 203 12.54 10.01 14.97
C HIS A 203 12.14 11.28 14.21
N LEU A 204 13.10 11.97 13.59
CA LEU A 204 12.94 13.32 13.08
C LEU A 204 11.99 13.35 11.89
N SER A 205 12.16 12.43 10.94
CA SER A 205 11.27 12.28 9.79
C SER A 205 9.85 11.91 10.22
N ALA A 206 9.71 11.04 11.23
CA ALA A 206 8.40 10.70 11.80
C ALA A 206 7.73 11.91 12.48
N LYS A 207 8.47 12.71 13.26
CA LYS A 207 7.97 13.97 13.84
C LYS A 207 7.58 14.97 12.76
N ALA A 208 8.37 15.10 11.70
CA ALA A 208 8.09 15.99 10.58
C ALA A 208 6.79 15.60 9.87
N GLY A 209 6.60 14.30 9.58
CA GLY A 209 5.36 13.77 9.03
C GLY A 209 4.17 13.98 9.96
N TYR A 210 4.35 13.76 11.27
CA TYR A 210 3.31 14.00 12.28
C TYR A 210 2.88 15.47 12.31
N TYR A 211 3.81 16.42 12.37
CA TYR A 211 3.48 17.84 12.34
C TYR A 211 2.86 18.26 11.00
N ALA A 212 3.42 17.82 9.87
CA ALA A 212 2.87 18.10 8.55
C ALA A 212 1.41 17.64 8.43
N SER A 213 1.05 16.51 9.07
CA SER A 213 -0.33 16.01 9.09
C SER A 213 -1.34 17.00 9.71
N ARG A 214 -0.92 17.79 10.71
CA ARG A 214 -1.76 18.81 11.36
C ARG A 214 -1.98 20.04 10.48
N TYR A 215 -1.09 20.27 9.51
CA TYR A 215 -1.12 21.43 8.63
C TYR A 215 -1.55 21.08 7.20
N LYS A 216 -2.13 19.90 6.93
CA LYS A 216 -2.57 19.48 5.58
C LYS A 216 -3.45 20.50 4.84
N ARG A 217 -4.15 21.38 5.57
CA ARG A 217 -4.94 22.49 5.00
C ARG A 217 -4.10 23.53 4.23
N PHE A 218 -2.80 23.62 4.49
CA PHE A 218 -1.87 24.53 3.81
C PHE A 218 -1.19 23.91 2.58
N GLY A 219 -1.69 22.78 2.07
CA GLY A 219 -1.14 22.14 0.88
C GLY A 219 0.33 21.74 1.05
N ASN A 220 1.17 21.96 0.03
CA ASN A 220 2.57 21.55 0.03
C ASN A 220 3.43 22.24 1.12
N LEU A 221 2.98 23.39 1.65
CA LEU A 221 3.72 24.11 2.70
C LEU A 221 3.69 23.36 4.04
N CYS A 222 2.75 22.43 4.22
CA CYS A 222 2.66 21.62 5.43
C CYS A 222 3.94 20.81 5.69
N TYR A 223 4.62 20.36 4.63
CA TYR A 223 5.86 19.58 4.74
C TYR A 223 7.02 20.44 5.25
N VAL A 224 7.13 21.68 4.77
CA VAL A 224 8.18 22.62 5.19
C VAL A 224 7.98 23.01 6.66
N ILE A 225 6.75 23.39 7.04
CA ILE A 225 6.42 23.74 8.42
C ILE A 225 6.63 22.54 9.34
N GLY A 226 6.18 21.35 8.92
CA GLY A 226 6.34 20.11 9.67
C GLY A 226 7.81 19.77 9.91
N ALA A 227 8.66 19.91 8.89
CA ALA A 227 10.10 19.70 9.01
C ALA A 227 10.74 20.70 10.00
N LEU A 228 10.52 22.00 9.83
CA LEU A 228 11.07 23.04 10.72
C LEU A 228 10.66 22.80 12.18
N GLN A 229 9.39 22.48 12.43
CA GLN A 229 8.89 22.20 13.77
C GLN A 229 9.47 20.91 14.36
N ALA A 230 9.72 19.89 13.53
CA ALA A 230 10.37 18.67 13.98
C ALA A 230 11.84 18.90 14.37
N PHE A 231 12.53 19.81 13.68
CA PHE A 231 13.89 20.23 14.01
C PHE A 231 13.94 21.03 15.32
N MET A 232 12.95 21.89 15.57
CA MET A 232 12.90 22.70 16.79
C MET A 232 12.68 21.81 18.03
N GLY A 233 13.72 21.72 18.88
CA GLY A 233 13.68 20.92 20.11
C GLY A 233 14.02 19.44 19.93
N HIS A 234 14.58 19.04 18.79
CA HIS A 234 15.10 17.69 18.62
C HIS A 234 16.34 17.47 19.50
N ARG A 235 16.35 16.37 20.25
CA ARG A 235 17.53 15.85 20.93
C ARG A 235 17.90 14.52 20.29
N ASN A 236 19.19 14.30 20.04
CA ASN A 236 19.67 13.01 19.58
C ASN A 236 19.24 11.93 20.57
N GLN A 237 18.80 10.80 20.02
CA GLN A 237 18.33 9.65 20.76
C GLN A 237 19.16 8.47 20.29
N ASP A 238 19.67 7.69 21.24
CA ASP A 238 20.43 6.50 20.93
C ASP A 238 19.50 5.48 20.25
N LEU A 239 19.85 5.07 19.04
CA LEU A 239 19.09 4.09 18.28
C LEU A 239 19.90 2.80 18.15
N ARG A 240 19.29 1.70 18.57
CA ARG A 240 19.82 0.36 18.34
C ARG A 240 19.05 -0.29 17.20
N VAL A 241 19.72 -0.48 16.07
CA VAL A 241 19.15 -1.11 14.87
C VAL A 241 19.71 -2.52 14.73
N LYS A 242 18.84 -3.53 14.71
CA LYS A 242 19.25 -4.91 14.39
C LYS A 242 18.72 -5.27 13.00
N VAL A 243 19.63 -5.54 12.06
CA VAL A 243 19.27 -6.02 10.71
C VAL A 243 19.72 -7.46 10.59
N SER A 244 18.76 -8.38 10.47
CA SER A 244 18.99 -9.82 10.48
C SER A 244 19.75 -10.27 11.75
N SER A 245 21.08 -10.38 11.66
CA SER A 245 21.97 -10.82 12.74
C SER A 245 22.92 -9.71 13.24
N CYS A 246 23.00 -8.58 12.52
CA CYS A 246 23.95 -7.51 12.79
C CYS A 246 23.32 -6.43 13.67
N LEU A 247 24.03 -6.01 14.72
CA LEU A 247 23.62 -4.93 15.61
C LEU A 247 24.41 -3.66 15.28
N TYR A 248 23.69 -2.59 14.95
CA TYR A 248 24.22 -1.26 14.76
C TYR A 248 23.72 -0.39 15.91
N ILE A 249 24.66 0.30 16.58
CA ILE A 249 24.35 1.25 17.65
C ILE A 249 24.73 2.62 17.13
N PHE A 250 23.75 3.51 17.05
CA PHE A 250 23.92 4.91 16.70
C PHE A 250 23.72 5.71 17.99
N VAL A 251 24.78 6.41 18.42
CA VAL A 251 24.83 7.28 19.60
C VAL A 251 24.91 8.73 19.10
#